data_AF-A0A2R6M4C5-F1
#
_entry.id   AF-A0A2R6M4C5-F1
#
_cell.length_a   1.000
_cell.length_b   1.000
_cell.length_c   1.000
_cell.angle_alpha   90.00
_cell.angle_beta   90.00
_cell.angle_gamma   90.00
#
_symmetry.space_group_name_H-M   'P 1'
#
loop_
_entity.id
_entity.type
_entity.pdbx_description
1 polymer ?
#
loop_
_entity_poly.entity_id
_entity_poly.type
_entity_poly.pdbx_seq_one_letter_code
_entity_poly.pdbx_strand_id
1 'polypeptide(L)'
;MTDPTNTLPGVTAERIRKRLPEERDPKAIKRLVAAREYLDGLSVPAIEAKYGWPAQTIYSWLDRFEGRAFEDALYDTPSPGREPALDAAERRRLERALENLPAEAGYDASAWSTALVRKFLREKFDVEYSRRHVRRLMHEAGVPPGGRTTRSGPE
;
A
#
# COMPACT_ATOMS: atom_id res chain seq x y z
N MET A 1 26.13 -33.71 -14.54
CA MET A 1 24.82 -33.99 -13.92
C MET A 1 23.90 -32.84 -14.26
N THR A 2 23.07 -32.98 -15.29
CA THR A 2 21.91 -32.11 -15.49
C THR A 2 20.86 -32.57 -14.50
N ASP A 3 20.68 -31.78 -13.43
CA ASP A 3 19.63 -31.93 -12.42
C ASP A 3 18.23 -31.77 -13.08
N PRO A 4 17.15 -32.22 -12.42
CA PRO A 4 15.83 -32.42 -13.03
C PRO A 4 15.36 -31.13 -13.70
N THR A 5 14.64 -31.30 -14.81
CA THR A 5 14.08 -30.23 -15.62
C THR A 5 13.29 -29.31 -14.70
N ASN A 6 13.86 -28.16 -14.34
CA ASN A 6 13.18 -27.17 -13.52
C ASN A 6 11.90 -26.76 -14.25
N THR A 7 10.76 -26.89 -13.58
CA THR A 7 9.45 -26.56 -14.13
C THR A 7 8.73 -25.57 -13.23
N LEU A 8 8.04 -24.61 -13.83
CA LEU A 8 7.11 -23.72 -13.15
C LEU A 8 5.69 -24.00 -13.68
N PRO A 9 4.80 -24.63 -12.89
CA PRO A 9 3.42 -24.86 -13.29
C PRO A 9 2.76 -23.54 -13.70
N GLY A 10 2.11 -23.49 -14.86
CA GLY A 10 1.41 -22.28 -15.32
C GLY A 10 2.30 -21.24 -16.03
N VAL A 11 3.60 -21.48 -16.17
CA VAL A 11 4.53 -20.57 -16.86
C VAL A 11 5.42 -21.31 -17.86
N THR A 12 5.44 -20.85 -19.10
CA THR A 12 6.32 -21.38 -20.15
C THR A 12 7.45 -20.41 -20.48
N ALA A 13 8.60 -20.95 -20.87
CA ALA A 13 9.74 -20.15 -21.31
C ALA A 13 9.38 -19.23 -22.49
N GLU A 14 8.51 -19.69 -23.40
CA GLU A 14 8.05 -18.85 -24.51
C GLU A 14 7.22 -17.65 -24.05
N ARG A 15 6.35 -17.84 -23.06
CA ARG A 15 5.55 -16.73 -22.50
C ARG A 15 6.45 -15.68 -21.85
N ILE A 16 7.46 -16.11 -21.11
CA ILE A 16 8.46 -15.20 -20.52
C ILE A 16 9.22 -14.46 -21.63
N ARG A 17 9.68 -15.16 -22.67
CA ARG A 17 10.42 -14.55 -23.80
C ARG A 17 9.60 -13.51 -24.55
N LYS A 18 8.29 -13.70 -24.70
CA LYS A 18 7.38 -12.71 -25.30
C LYS A 18 7.16 -11.49 -24.41
N ARG A 19 7.03 -11.67 -23.09
CA ARG A 19 6.75 -10.57 -22.15
C ARG A 19 7.98 -9.70 -21.83
N LEU A 20 9.16 -10.29 -21.74
CA LEU A 20 10.38 -9.63 -21.27
C LEU A 20 10.79 -8.36 -22.07
N PRO A 21 10.63 -8.27 -23.42
CA PRO A 21 10.93 -7.06 -24.19
C PRO A 21 9.96 -5.90 -23.95
N GLU A 22 8.70 -6.23 -23.65
CA GLU A 22 7.61 -5.27 -23.43
C GLU A 22 7.60 -4.72 -22.01
N GLU A 23 8.16 -5.47 -21.06
CA GLU A 23 8.15 -5.08 -19.66
C GLU A 23 9.03 -3.86 -19.37
N ARG A 24 8.53 -3.00 -18.47
CA ARG A 24 9.19 -1.77 -18.04
C ARG A 24 9.34 -1.70 -16.52
N ASP A 25 8.54 -2.44 -15.76
CA ASP A 25 8.67 -2.49 -14.31
C ASP A 25 9.94 -3.28 -13.91
N PRO A 26 10.89 -2.66 -13.18
CA PRO A 26 12.14 -3.32 -12.83
C PRO A 26 11.97 -4.57 -11.96
N LYS A 27 10.91 -4.68 -11.15
CA LYS A 27 10.67 -5.89 -10.35
C LYS A 27 10.14 -7.01 -11.24
N ALA A 28 9.19 -6.71 -12.13
CA ALA A 28 8.66 -7.66 -13.09
C ALA A 28 9.77 -8.19 -14.02
N ILE A 29 10.67 -7.33 -14.50
CA ILE A 29 11.84 -7.76 -15.29
C ILE A 29 12.71 -8.75 -14.50
N LYS A 30 13.05 -8.45 -13.25
CA LYS A 30 13.87 -9.36 -12.42
C LYS A 30 13.19 -10.71 -12.18
N ARG A 31 11.88 -10.70 -11.90
CA ARG A 31 11.05 -11.91 -11.74
C ARG A 31 11.06 -12.76 -13.01
N LEU A 32 10.85 -12.13 -14.17
CA LEU A 32 10.87 -12.80 -15.47
C LEU A 32 12.24 -13.39 -15.80
N VAL A 33 13.33 -12.66 -15.52
CA VAL A 33 14.70 -13.15 -15.73
C VAL A 33 14.97 -14.36 -14.84
N ALA A 34 14.66 -14.28 -13.55
CA ALA A 34 14.86 -15.40 -12.63
C ALA A 34 14.10 -16.66 -13.08
N ALA A 35 12.82 -16.51 -13.45
CA ALA A 35 12.01 -17.62 -13.94
C ALA A 35 12.52 -18.19 -15.28
N ARG A 36 12.99 -17.33 -16.20
CA ARG A 36 13.61 -17.79 -17.46
C ARG A 36 14.83 -18.66 -17.19
N GLU A 37 15.76 -18.18 -16.38
CA GLU A 37 17.02 -18.86 -16.09
C GLU A 37 16.76 -20.17 -15.34
N TYR A 38 15.77 -20.19 -14.44
CA TYR A 38 15.33 -21.40 -13.77
C TYR A 38 14.79 -22.43 -14.77
N LEU A 39 13.89 -22.03 -15.68
CA LEU A 39 13.36 -22.90 -16.75
C LEU A 39 14.40 -23.34 -17.78
N ASP A 40 15.43 -22.53 -18.02
CA ASP A 40 16.59 -22.88 -18.85
C ASP A 40 17.57 -23.84 -18.12
N GLY A 41 17.26 -24.24 -16.87
CA GLY A 41 17.95 -25.30 -16.13
C GLY A 41 18.95 -24.82 -15.10
N LEU A 42 19.04 -23.53 -14.81
CA LEU A 42 19.91 -23.02 -13.73
C LEU A 42 19.26 -23.28 -12.36
N SER A 43 20.07 -23.72 -11.40
CA SER A 43 19.66 -23.80 -10.01
C SER A 43 19.60 -22.42 -9.36
N VAL A 44 18.80 -22.25 -8.30
CA VAL A 44 18.71 -20.98 -7.57
C VAL A 44 20.07 -20.46 -7.08
N PRO A 45 20.99 -21.30 -6.55
CA PRO A 45 22.35 -20.85 -6.22
C PRO A 45 23.14 -20.33 -7.43
N ALA A 46 22.97 -20.93 -8.62
CA ALA A 46 23.63 -20.45 -9.83
C ALA A 46 23.05 -19.10 -10.30
N ILE A 47 21.74 -18.89 -10.15
CA ILE A 47 21.08 -17.61 -10.44
C ILE A 47 21.54 -16.54 -9.45
N GLU A 48 21.62 -16.86 -8.16
CA GLU A 48 22.17 -15.98 -7.12
C GLU A 48 23.60 -15.57 -7.44
N ALA A 49 24.48 -16.52 -7.77
CA ALA A 49 25.86 -16.22 -8.15
C ALA A 49 25.96 -15.34 -9.41
N LYS A 50 25.06 -15.53 -10.39
CA LYS A 50 25.05 -14.80 -11.66
C LYS A 50 24.55 -13.36 -11.53
N TYR A 51 23.54 -13.11 -10.70
CA TYR A 51 22.87 -11.80 -10.62
C TYR A 51 23.05 -11.07 -9.28
N GLY A 52 23.60 -11.73 -8.26
CA GLY A 52 23.74 -11.18 -6.91
C GLY A 52 22.41 -11.01 -6.16
N TRP A 53 21.34 -11.68 -6.61
CA TRP A 53 20.05 -11.67 -5.92
C TRP A 53 20.02 -12.73 -4.83
N PRO A 54 19.59 -12.41 -3.60
CA PRO A 54 19.55 -13.39 -2.51
C PRO A 54 18.70 -14.61 -2.89
N ALA A 55 19.18 -15.83 -2.61
CA ALA A 55 18.46 -17.07 -2.92
C ALA A 55 17.00 -17.06 -2.42
N GLN A 56 16.75 -16.57 -1.21
CA GLN A 56 15.40 -16.46 -0.64
C GLN A 56 14.47 -15.57 -1.49
N THR A 57 15.01 -14.50 -2.07
CA THR A 57 14.26 -13.62 -2.97
C THR A 57 13.90 -14.35 -4.26
N ILE A 58 14.85 -15.11 -4.81
CA ILE A 58 14.63 -15.90 -6.03
C ILE A 58 13.57 -16.98 -5.78
N TYR A 59 13.68 -17.76 -4.69
CA TYR A 59 12.66 -18.73 -4.31
C TYR A 59 11.28 -18.09 -4.17
N SER A 60 11.19 -16.94 -3.52
CA SER A 60 9.93 -16.19 -3.40
C SER A 60 9.36 -15.77 -4.76
N TRP A 61 10.20 -15.39 -5.73
CA TRP A 61 9.72 -15.07 -7.08
C TRP A 61 9.26 -16.31 -7.86
N LEU A 62 9.95 -17.44 -7.72
CA LEU A 62 9.57 -18.70 -8.37
C LEU A 62 8.26 -19.23 -7.80
N ASP A 63 8.10 -19.27 -6.48
CA ASP A 63 6.88 -19.69 -5.78
C ASP A 63 5.64 -18.90 -6.25
N ARG A 64 5.79 -17.60 -6.50
CA ARG A 64 4.71 -16.76 -7.04
C ARG A 64 4.19 -17.25 -8.40
N PHE A 65 5.06 -17.84 -9.22
CA PHE A 65 4.67 -18.38 -10.52
C PHE A 65 3.96 -19.74 -10.41
N GLU A 66 4.17 -20.49 -9.33
CA GLU A 66 3.51 -21.78 -9.11
C GLU A 66 2.07 -21.62 -8.58
N GLY A 67 1.83 -20.58 -7.76
CA GLY A 67 0.56 -20.37 -7.06
C GLY A 67 -0.37 -19.30 -7.65
N ARG A 68 0.01 -18.63 -8.75
CA ARG A 68 -0.75 -17.48 -9.28
C ARG A 68 -0.85 -17.49 -10.80
N ALA A 69 -1.84 -16.78 -11.34
CA ALA A 69 -1.85 -16.46 -12.76
C ALA A 69 -0.60 -15.63 -13.13
N PHE A 70 -0.14 -15.78 -14.38
CA PHE A 70 1.10 -15.17 -14.85
C PHE A 70 1.19 -13.66 -14.57
N GLU A 71 0.13 -12.88 -14.85
CA GLU A 71 0.14 -11.43 -14.59
C GLU A 71 0.23 -11.10 -13.08
N ASP A 72 -0.46 -11.88 -12.23
CA ASP A 72 -0.44 -11.71 -10.76
C ASP A 72 0.90 -12.13 -10.13
N ALA A 73 1.65 -13.01 -10.80
CA ALA A 73 2.99 -13.37 -10.42
C ALA A 73 3.99 -12.23 -10.71
N LEU A 74 3.77 -11.49 -11.81
CA LEU A 74 4.63 -10.39 -12.24
C LEU A 74 4.46 -9.13 -11.41
N TYR A 75 3.22 -8.76 -11.11
CA TYR A 75 2.93 -7.54 -10.38
C TYR A 75 2.55 -7.84 -8.95
N ASP A 76 3.00 -7.00 -8.02
CA ASP A 76 2.37 -7.02 -6.71
C ASP A 76 0.94 -6.52 -6.91
N THR A 77 -0.05 -7.33 -6.52
CA THR A 77 -1.40 -6.82 -6.32
C THR A 77 -1.23 -5.62 -5.39
N PRO A 78 -1.61 -4.40 -5.80
CA PRO A 78 -1.58 -3.27 -4.90
C PRO A 78 -2.42 -3.71 -3.71
N SER A 79 -1.74 -3.98 -2.58
CA SER A 79 -2.43 -4.33 -1.36
C SER A 79 -3.37 -3.15 -1.14
N PRO A 80 -4.70 -3.34 -1.04
CA PRO A 80 -5.56 -2.28 -0.60
C PRO A 80 -4.95 -1.90 0.75
N GLY A 81 -4.26 -0.76 0.80
CA GLY A 81 -3.58 -0.33 2.00
C GLY A 81 -4.59 -0.42 3.13
N ARG A 82 -4.16 -0.80 4.34
CA ARG A 82 -5.03 -0.97 5.52
C ARG A 82 -6.21 -0.01 5.41
N GLU A 83 -7.42 -0.56 5.29
CA GLU A 83 -8.63 0.25 5.13
C GLU A 83 -8.53 1.39 6.13
N PRO A 84 -8.49 2.66 5.66
CA PRO A 84 -8.38 3.76 6.58
C PRO A 84 -9.55 3.61 7.55
N ALA A 85 -9.27 3.65 8.85
CA ALA A 85 -10.32 3.41 9.85
C ALA A 85 -11.51 4.39 9.72
N LEU A 86 -11.34 5.48 8.97
CA LEU A 86 -12.42 6.28 8.43
C LEU A 86 -12.56 6.02 6.93
N ASP A 87 -13.77 5.66 6.50
CA ASP A 87 -14.10 5.62 5.08
C ASP A 87 -14.16 7.04 4.47
N ALA A 88 -14.36 7.14 3.15
CA ALA A 88 -14.41 8.42 2.46
C ALA A 88 -15.59 9.32 2.92
N ALA A 89 -16.72 8.73 3.32
CA ALA A 89 -17.88 9.47 3.80
C ALA A 89 -17.66 9.99 5.23
N GLU A 90 -17.05 9.18 6.09
CA GLU A 90 -16.66 9.52 7.46
C GLU A 90 -15.59 10.60 7.48
N ARG A 91 -14.59 10.52 6.59
CA ARG A 91 -13.61 11.59 6.38
C ARG A 91 -14.29 12.92 6.03
N ARG A 92 -15.23 12.91 5.07
CA ARG A 92 -15.96 14.14 4.70
C ARG A 92 -16.81 14.67 5.86
N ARG A 93 -17.34 13.79 6.72
CA ARG A 93 -18.07 14.21 7.93
C ARG A 93 -17.14 14.82 8.96
N LEU A 94 -15.94 14.27 9.14
CA LEU A 94 -14.90 14.84 10.00
C LEU A 94 -14.49 16.23 9.50
N GLU A 95 -14.17 16.37 8.21
CA GLU A 95 -13.77 17.66 7.61
C GLU A 95 -14.83 18.74 7.84
N ARG A 96 -16.10 18.46 7.51
CA ARG A 96 -17.20 19.40 7.78
C ARG A 96 -17.39 19.73 9.27
N ALA A 97 -17.16 18.78 10.17
CA ALA A 97 -17.24 19.05 11.60
C ALA A 97 -16.09 19.97 12.06
N LEU A 98 -14.88 19.78 11.51
CA LEU A 98 -13.70 20.58 11.81
C LEU A 98 -13.78 22.01 11.24
N GLU A 99 -14.48 22.20 10.11
CA GLU A 99 -14.78 23.53 9.55
C GLU A 99 -15.64 24.40 10.47
N ASN A 100 -16.48 23.77 11.30
CA ASN A 100 -17.37 24.46 12.24
C ASN A 100 -16.75 24.54 13.64
N LEU A 101 -17.37 25.31 14.56
CA LEU A 101 -16.93 25.36 15.95
C LEU A 101 -17.25 24.05 16.69
N PRO A 102 -16.44 23.61 17.66
CA PRO A 102 -16.76 22.41 18.45
C PRO A 102 -18.12 22.46 19.16
N ALA A 103 -18.58 23.67 19.51
CA ALA A 103 -19.91 23.92 20.07
C ALA A 103 -21.03 23.42 19.15
N GLU A 104 -20.87 23.56 17.83
CA GLU A 104 -21.84 23.07 16.84
C GLU A 104 -21.84 21.54 16.72
N ALA A 105 -20.73 20.91 17.10
CA ALA A 105 -20.62 19.45 17.22
C ALA A 105 -21.04 18.92 18.60
N GLY A 106 -21.50 19.79 19.51
CA GLY A 106 -21.97 19.43 20.85
C GLY A 106 -20.89 19.40 21.94
N TYR A 107 -19.73 20.04 21.71
CA TYR A 107 -18.67 20.16 22.72
C TYR A 107 -18.57 21.59 23.24
N ASP A 108 -18.50 21.74 24.57
CA ASP A 108 -18.26 23.02 25.23
C ASP A 108 -16.78 23.45 25.09
N ALA A 109 -16.41 23.89 23.89
CA ALA A 109 -15.08 24.39 23.57
C ALA A 109 -15.12 25.41 22.43
N SER A 110 -14.27 26.42 22.52
CA SER A 110 -14.16 27.51 21.54
C SER A 110 -13.29 27.18 20.31
N ALA A 111 -12.50 26.10 20.38
CA ALA A 111 -11.63 25.68 19.27
C ALA A 111 -11.35 24.17 19.31
N TRP A 112 -11.09 23.59 18.13
CA TRP A 112 -10.69 22.19 18.02
C TRP A 112 -9.26 21.99 18.55
N SER A 113 -9.15 21.17 19.61
CA SER A 113 -7.87 20.67 20.09
C SER A 113 -7.67 19.22 19.62
N THR A 114 -6.42 18.75 19.56
CA THR A 114 -6.14 17.35 19.21
C THR A 114 -6.83 16.36 20.15
N ALA A 115 -6.97 16.72 21.43
CA ALA A 115 -7.69 15.88 22.40
C ALA A 115 -9.20 15.84 22.09
N LEU A 116 -9.78 16.98 21.73
CA LEU A 116 -11.20 17.08 21.40
C LEU A 116 -11.55 16.36 20.10
N VAL A 117 -10.72 16.50 19.07
CA VAL A 117 -10.89 15.76 17.81
C VAL A 117 -10.75 14.26 18.03
N ARG A 118 -9.82 13.82 18.89
CA ARG A 118 -9.71 12.39 19.27
C ARG A 118 -10.97 11.89 19.98
N LYS A 119 -11.55 12.70 20.86
CA LYS A 119 -12.83 12.38 21.53
C LYS A 119 -13.97 12.27 20.51
N PHE A 120 -14.07 13.23 19.59
CA PHE A 120 -15.05 13.21 18.50
C PHE A 120 -14.93 11.98 17.61
N LEU A 121 -13.70 11.62 17.23
CA LEU A 121 -13.44 10.43 16.42
C LEU A 121 -13.93 9.15 17.09
N ARG A 122 -13.67 9.02 18.39
CA ARG A 122 -14.14 7.89 19.19
C ARG A 122 -15.66 7.88 19.34
N GLU A 123 -16.29 9.02 19.60
CA GLU A 123 -17.74 9.09 19.87
C GLU A 123 -18.60 8.99 18.60
N LYS A 124 -18.11 9.44 17.44
CA LYS A 124 -18.90 9.49 16.20
C LYS A 124 -18.57 8.38 15.20
N PHE A 125 -17.37 7.84 15.25
CA PHE A 125 -16.90 6.84 14.27
C PHE A 125 -16.32 5.58 14.95
N ASP A 126 -16.27 5.52 16.28
CA ASP A 126 -15.62 4.43 17.04
C ASP A 126 -14.15 4.20 16.65
N VAL A 127 -13.48 5.26 16.18
CA VAL A 127 -12.09 5.22 15.73
C VAL A 127 -11.16 5.84 16.76
N GLU A 128 -10.13 5.09 17.14
CA GLU A 128 -9.04 5.62 17.97
C GLU A 128 -7.74 5.81 17.17
N TYR A 129 -7.34 7.07 17.04
CA TYR A 129 -6.07 7.45 16.43
C TYR A 129 -5.06 7.98 17.44
N SER A 130 -3.77 7.81 17.12
CA SER A 130 -2.69 8.46 17.87
C SER A 130 -2.75 9.98 17.72
N ARG A 131 -2.26 10.73 18.72
CA ARG A 131 -2.24 12.21 18.67
C ARG A 131 -1.55 12.75 17.42
N ARG A 132 -0.48 12.09 16.96
CA ARG A 132 0.24 12.45 15.73
C ARG A 132 -0.67 12.34 14.50
N HIS A 133 -1.43 11.25 14.41
CA HIS A 133 -2.33 11.02 13.29
C HIS A 133 -3.50 12.01 13.30
N VAL A 134 -4.10 12.27 14.48
CA VAL A 134 -5.15 13.28 14.63
C VAL A 134 -4.67 14.68 14.21
N ARG A 135 -3.45 15.07 14.61
CA ARG A 135 -2.86 16.35 14.17
C ARG A 135 -2.70 16.42 12.65
N ARG A 136 -2.35 15.30 12.00
CA ARG A 136 -2.27 15.23 10.54
C ARG A 136 -3.64 15.44 9.89
N LEU A 137 -4.68 14.77 10.39
CA LEU A 137 -6.05 14.94 9.92
C LEU A 137 -6.55 16.39 10.07
N MET A 138 -6.26 17.03 11.22
CA MET A 138 -6.61 18.43 11.44
C MET A 138 -5.91 19.35 10.44
N HIS A 139 -4.61 19.13 10.17
CA HIS A 139 -3.86 19.91 9.18
C HIS A 139 -4.38 19.72 7.75
N GLU A 140 -4.71 18.49 7.37
CA GLU A 140 -5.32 18.18 6.06
C GLU A 140 -6.70 18.84 5.91
N ALA A 141 -7.44 19.01 7.00
CA ALA A 141 -8.71 19.75 7.04
C ALA A 141 -8.55 21.28 7.20
N GLY A 142 -7.32 21.82 7.15
CA GLY A 142 -7.08 23.26 7.28
C GLY A 142 -7.23 23.84 8.69
N VAL A 143 -7.36 23.00 9.72
CA VAL A 143 -7.55 23.43 11.11
C VAL A 143 -6.24 23.33 11.90
N PRO A 144 -5.63 24.47 12.28
CA PRO A 144 -4.45 24.45 13.12
C PRO A 144 -4.80 24.00 14.55
N PRO A 145 -3.95 23.19 15.22
CA PRO A 145 -4.19 22.79 16.59
C PRO A 145 -4.21 24.02 17.52
N GLY A 146 -5.36 24.29 18.14
CA GLY A 146 -5.53 25.42 19.07
C GLY A 146 -5.72 26.79 18.41
N GLY A 147 -5.90 26.86 17.09
CA GLY A 147 -6.21 28.12 16.41
C GLY A 147 -7.71 28.38 16.35
N ARG A 148 -8.10 29.63 16.56
CA ARG A 148 -9.44 30.13 16.25
C ARG A 148 -9.74 29.81 14.78
N THR A 149 -10.82 29.07 14.51
CA THR A 149 -11.36 28.98 13.15
C THR A 149 -11.79 30.38 12.74
N THR A 150 -10.97 31.09 11.98
CA THR A 150 -11.40 32.34 11.36
C THR A 150 -12.45 31.97 10.34
N ARG A 151 -13.70 32.35 10.64
CA ARG A 151 -14.83 32.31 9.73
C ARG A 151 -14.51 33.19 8.52
N SER A 152 -13.93 32.63 7.47
CA SER A 152 -14.03 33.21 6.13
C SER A 152 -15.30 32.66 5.50
N GLY A 153 -16.39 33.43 5.66
CA GLY A 153 -17.60 33.29 4.85
C GLY A 153 -17.36 33.72 3.39
N PRO A 154 -18.33 33.47 2.50
CA PRO A 154 -18.10 33.26 1.08
C PRO A 154 -18.07 34.56 0.26
N GLU A 155 -17.35 34.53 -0.86
CA GLU A 155 -17.71 35.23 -2.10
C GLU A 155 -17.58 34.25 -3.29
#